data_AF-A0A1M6W5D7-F1
#
_entry.id   AF-A0A1M6W5D7-F1
#
_cell.length_a   1.000
_cell.length_b   1.000
_cell.length_c   1.000
_cell.angle_alpha   90.00
_cell.angle_beta   90.00
_cell.angle_gamma   90.00
#
_symmetry.space_group_name_H-M   'P 1'
#
loop_
_entity.id
_entity.type
_entity.pdbx_description
1 polymer ?
#
loop_
_entity_poly.entity_id
_entity_poly.type
_entity_poly.pdbx_seq_one_letter_code
_entity_poly.pdbx_strand_id
1 'polypeptide(L)'
;MREWRRCTISYCSCPECGKQFPIPRKKNQSREKGHIKNIWCPFCKKVEAMKEYRSFEAEKNGLGERIDITETQESVEEDKWEKLMEWLQKQD
;
A
#
# COMPACT_ATOMS: atom_id res chain seq x y z
N MET A 1 2.13 -31.22 -2.51
CA MET A 1 1.83 -29.79 -2.80
C MET A 1 1.40 -29.05 -1.52
N ARG A 2 2.33 -28.62 -0.62
CA ARG A 2 2.00 -27.74 0.55
C ARG A 2 3.26 -27.07 1.13
N GLU A 3 3.85 -26.09 0.46
CA GLU A 3 4.99 -25.35 1.06
C GLU A 3 4.79 -23.84 1.19
N TRP A 4 3.80 -23.29 0.48
CA TRP A 4 3.48 -21.85 0.49
C TRP A 4 2.80 -21.37 1.78
N ARG A 5 2.22 -22.26 2.60
CA ARG A 5 1.48 -21.89 3.83
C ARG A 5 2.36 -21.40 5.00
N ARG A 6 3.69 -21.43 4.86
CA ARG A 6 4.63 -21.06 5.95
C ARG A 6 5.43 -19.80 5.65
N CYS A 7 5.10 -19.08 4.58
CA CYS A 7 5.77 -17.83 4.23
C CYS A 7 4.92 -16.63 4.66
N THR A 8 5.56 -15.63 5.25
CA THR A 8 5.01 -14.31 5.52
C THR A 8 5.67 -13.31 4.58
N ILE A 9 4.92 -12.31 4.13
CA ILE A 9 5.47 -11.22 3.34
C ILE A 9 5.93 -10.12 4.29
N SER A 10 7.12 -9.59 4.06
CA SER A 10 7.64 -8.38 4.71
C SER A 10 8.06 -7.40 3.62
N TYR A 11 8.23 -6.13 3.94
CA TYR A 11 8.57 -5.09 2.96
C TYR A 11 9.89 -4.43 3.36
N CYS A 12 10.83 -4.29 2.42
CA CYS A 12 12.00 -3.44 2.63
C CYS A 12 11.74 -2.06 2.04
N SER A 13 12.09 -1.02 2.81
CA SER A 13 12.10 0.36 2.34
C SER A 13 13.51 0.79 1.96
N CYS A 14 13.69 1.27 0.73
CA CYS A 14 14.96 1.83 0.28
C CYS A 14 15.13 3.25 0.84
N PRO A 15 16.23 3.55 1.55
CA PRO A 15 16.44 4.87 2.14
C PRO A 15 16.64 5.98 1.10
N GLU A 16 17.04 5.64 -0.12
CA GLU A 16 17.29 6.62 -1.17
C GLU A 16 16.08 6.97 -2.02
N CYS A 17 15.39 5.95 -2.55
CA CYS A 17 14.24 6.19 -3.43
C CYS A 17 12.91 6.15 -2.68
N GLY A 18 12.90 5.81 -1.38
CA GLY A 18 11.69 5.70 -0.55
C GLY A 18 10.76 4.53 -0.89
N LYS A 19 10.98 3.87 -2.04
CA LYS A 19 10.11 2.79 -2.51
C LYS A 19 10.22 1.56 -1.63
N GLN A 20 9.08 0.91 -1.43
CA GLN A 20 8.96 -0.36 -0.73
C GLN A 20 8.79 -1.52 -1.70
N PHE A 21 9.37 -2.67 -1.39
CA PHE A 21 9.18 -3.89 -2.18
C PHE A 21 9.07 -5.12 -1.28
N PRO A 22 8.26 -6.12 -1.68
CA PRO A 22 7.98 -7.28 -0.86
C PRO A 22 9.16 -8.27 -0.85
N ILE A 23 9.36 -8.92 0.30
CA ILE A 23 10.35 -9.95 0.56
C ILE A 23 9.64 -11.11 1.25
N PRO A 24 9.64 -12.32 0.65
CA PRO A 24 9.11 -13.50 1.30
C PRO A 24 10.05 -13.94 2.43
N ARG A 25 9.48 -14.26 3.59
CA ARG A 25 10.18 -14.81 4.76
C ARG A 25 9.49 -16.08 5.21
N LYS A 26 10.25 -17.08 5.66
CA LYS A 26 9.64 -18.19 6.41
C LYS A 26 9.13 -17.64 7.75
N LYS A 27 8.00 -18.13 8.25
CA LYS A 27 7.36 -17.63 9.48
C LYS A 27 8.30 -17.65 10.70
N ASN A 28 9.12 -18.69 10.81
CA ASN A 28 10.14 -18.86 11.86
C ASN A 28 11.42 -18.03 11.62
N GLN A 29 11.56 -17.36 10.48
CA GLN A 29 12.66 -16.46 10.11
C GLN A 29 12.19 -15.01 9.92
N SER A 30 10.98 -14.72 10.40
CA SER A 30 10.48 -13.34 10.48
C SER A 30 11.35 -12.55 11.44
N ARG A 31 11.64 -11.29 11.10
CA ARG A 31 12.45 -10.40 11.93
C ARG A 31 11.55 -9.46 12.72
N GLU A 32 12.15 -8.78 13.67
CA GLU A 32 11.50 -7.67 14.37
C GLU A 32 11.29 -6.48 13.42
N LYS A 33 10.29 -5.64 13.75
CA LYS A 33 9.99 -4.44 12.97
C LYS A 33 11.21 -3.52 12.97
N GLY A 34 11.59 -3.01 11.80
CA GLY A 34 12.73 -2.11 11.67
C GLY A 34 14.08 -2.82 11.56
N HIS A 35 14.11 -4.13 11.37
CA HIS A 35 15.34 -4.89 11.12
C HIS A 35 16.08 -4.32 9.90
N ILE A 36 17.35 -3.95 10.08
CA ILE A 36 18.20 -3.43 9.01
C ILE A 36 18.96 -4.59 8.38
N LYS A 37 18.90 -4.68 7.05
CA LYS A 37 19.65 -5.67 6.27
C LYS A 37 20.19 -5.05 4.99
N ASN A 38 21.36 -5.52 4.56
CA ASN A 38 21.89 -5.19 3.25
C ASN A 38 21.12 -5.98 2.19
N ILE A 39 20.42 -5.29 1.29
CA ILE A 39 19.69 -5.91 0.18
C ILE A 39 19.75 -5.02 -1.06
N TRP A 40 19.65 -5.66 -2.22
CA TRP A 40 19.61 -4.98 -3.51
C TRP A 40 18.26 -4.27 -3.73
N CYS A 41 18.31 -3.00 -4.14
CA CYS A 41 17.15 -2.20 -4.53
C CYS A 41 16.82 -2.45 -6.01
N PRO A 42 15.60 -2.89 -6.36
CA PRO A 42 15.21 -3.05 -7.76
C PRO A 42 15.07 -1.73 -8.52
N PHE A 43 14.95 -0.61 -7.81
CA PHE A 43 14.79 0.71 -8.39
C PHE A 43 16.12 1.45 -8.52
N CYS A 44 16.94 1.48 -7.46
CA CYS A 44 18.26 2.13 -7.47
C CYS A 44 19.37 1.25 -8.07
N LYS A 45 19.11 -0.06 -8.23
CA LYS A 45 20.06 -1.05 -8.78
C LYS A 45 21.36 -1.22 -7.99
N LYS A 46 21.33 -0.98 -6.68
CA LYS A 46 22.48 -1.15 -5.78
C LYS A 46 22.10 -1.83 -4.47
N VAL A 47 23.11 -2.37 -3.78
CA VAL A 47 22.97 -3.02 -2.47
C VAL A 47 23.16 -1.97 -1.38
N GLU A 48 22.17 -1.87 -0.48
CA GLU A 48 22.21 -0.92 0.64
C GLU A 48 21.54 -1.49 1.89
N ALA A 49 21.83 -0.86 3.03
CA ALA A 49 21.19 -1.15 4.30
C ALA A 49 19.75 -0.62 4.31
N MET A 50 18.78 -1.53 4.23
CA MET A 50 17.35 -1.20 4.19
C MET A 50 16.62 -1.70 5.43
N LYS A 51 15.59 -0.96 5.84
CA LYS A 51 14.72 -1.34 6.96
C LYS A 51 13.59 -2.25 6.47
N GLU A 52 13.38 -3.35 7.18
CA GLU A 52 12.33 -4.34 6.93
C GLU A 52 11.11 -4.08 7.85
N TYR A 53 9.92 -4.13 7.27
CA TYR A 53 8.63 -3.89 7.90
C TYR A 53 7.71 -5.09 7.67
N ARG A 54 6.82 -5.38 8.63
CA ARG A 54 5.89 -6.52 8.54
C ARG A 54 4.67 -6.23 7.66
N SER A 55 4.39 -4.97 7.42
CA SER A 55 3.28 -4.46 6.61
C SER A 55 3.80 -3.41 5.64
N PHE A 56 3.06 -3.17 4.56
CA PHE A 56 3.31 -2.02 3.70
C PHE A 56 3.00 -0.76 4.52
N GLU A 57 4.02 0.01 4.86
CA GLU A 57 3.85 1.28 5.56
C GLU A 57 3.68 2.36 4.51
N ALA A 58 2.43 2.71 4.20
CA ALA A 58 2.08 3.75 3.22
C ALA A 58 2.44 5.18 3.68
N GLU A 59 2.81 5.35 4.95
CA GLU A 59 2.78 6.65 5.63
C GLU A 59 3.95 7.61 5.33
N LYS A 60 4.92 7.26 4.47
CA LYS A 60 6.09 8.13 4.23
C LYS A 60 6.36 8.55 2.79
N ASN A 61 5.52 8.15 1.83
CA ASN A 61 5.79 8.39 0.41
C ASN A 61 4.90 9.43 -0.26
N GLY A 62 4.22 10.31 0.48
CA GLY A 62 3.52 11.47 -0.12
C GLY A 62 2.54 11.13 -1.25
N LEU A 63 2.08 9.88 -1.31
CA LEU A 63 1.14 9.33 -2.26
C LEU A 63 0.26 8.34 -1.51
N GLY A 64 -0.94 8.80 -1.15
CA GLY A 64 -1.96 8.00 -0.50
C GLY A 64 -2.31 8.55 0.87
N GLU A 65 -3.17 9.57 0.88
CA GLU A 65 -4.14 9.66 1.98
C GLU A 65 -4.78 8.29 2.16
N ARG A 66 -4.88 7.85 3.41
CA ARG A 66 -5.75 6.75 3.78
C ARG A 66 -7.17 7.23 3.50
N ILE A 67 -7.71 6.89 2.33
CA ILE A 67 -9.13 7.04 2.06
C ILE A 67 -9.81 6.01 2.97
N ASP A 68 -10.39 6.48 4.07
CA ASP A 68 -11.32 5.68 4.84
C ASP A 68 -12.54 5.41 3.94
N ILE A 69 -12.53 4.28 3.24
CA ILE A 69 -13.69 3.75 2.54
C ILE A 69 -14.68 3.25 3.59
N THR A 70 -15.26 4.19 4.33
CA THR A 70 -16.51 4.00 5.08
C THR A 70 -17.64 4.84 4.49
N GLU A 71 -17.42 5.52 3.36
CA GLU A 71 -18.51 6.04 2.56
C GLU A 71 -19.12 4.88 1.76
N THR A 72 -20.21 4.35 2.32
CA THR A 72 -21.15 3.46 1.65
C THR A 72 -21.52 4.04 0.29
N GLN A 73 -21.53 3.19 -0.74
CA GLN A 73 -21.77 3.53 -2.14
C GLN A 73 -23.10 4.27 -2.42
N GLU A 74 -23.98 4.41 -1.43
CA GLU A 74 -25.31 5.01 -1.55
C GLU A 74 -25.27 6.55 -1.62
N SER A 75 -24.34 7.23 -0.94
CA SER A 75 -24.33 8.71 -0.91
C SER A 75 -23.79 9.37 -2.18
N VAL A 76 -22.96 8.66 -2.96
CA VAL A 76 -22.36 9.19 -4.20
C VAL A 76 -23.37 9.17 -5.37
N GLU A 77 -24.41 8.33 -5.29
CA GLU A 77 -25.44 8.26 -6.33
C GLU A 77 -26.54 9.32 -6.17
N GLU A 78 -26.91 9.69 -4.93
CA GLU A 78 -27.96 10.71 -4.68
C GLU A 78 -27.57 12.08 -5.25
N ASP A 79 -26.33 12.52 -5.03
CA ASP A 79 -25.79 13.78 -5.57
C ASP A 79 -25.79 13.85 -7.10
N LYS A 80 -25.68 12.71 -7.78
CA LYS A 80 -25.74 12.65 -9.25
C LYS A 80 -27.18 12.76 -9.75
N TRP A 81 -28.12 12.10 -9.08
CA TRP A 81 -29.53 12.16 -9.45
C TRP A 81 -30.12 13.55 -9.20
N GLU A 82 -29.78 14.22 -8.11
CA GLU A 82 -30.25 15.59 -7.85
C GLU A 82 -29.78 16.57 -8.92
N LYS A 83 -28.50 16.53 -9.29
CA LYS A 83 -27.95 17.39 -10.36
C LYS A 83 -28.55 17.10 -11.72
N LEU A 84 -28.88 15.84 -12.01
CA LEU A 84 -29.57 15.46 -13.25
C LEU A 84 -31.01 15.99 -13.27
N MET A 85 -31.72 15.89 -12.14
CA MET A 85 -33.10 16.37 -12.02
C MET A 85 -33.18 17.90 -12.13
N GLU A 86 -32.24 18.64 -11.52
CA GLU A 86 -32.13 20.09 -11.70
C GLU A 86 -31.86 20.49 -13.16
N TRP A 87 -31.03 19.72 -13.88
CA TRP A 87 -30.74 19.99 -15.29
C TRP A 87 -31.97 19.75 -16.18
N LEU A 88 -32.72 18.67 -15.92
CA LEU A 88 -33.96 18.37 -16.65
C LEU A 88 -35.04 19.42 -16.41
N GLN A 89 -35.15 19.97 -15.20
CA GLN A 89 -36.10 21.05 -14.89
C GLN A 89 -35.76 22.40 -15.54
N LYS A 90 -34.54 22.58 -16.04
CA LYS A 90 -34.09 23.80 -16.75
C LYS A 90 -34.24 23.70 -18.27
N GLN A 91 -34.82 22.62 -18.78
CA GLN A 91 -35.04 22.40 -20.22
C GLN A 91 -36.45 22.80 -20.72
N ASP A 92 -37.29 23.38 -19.86
CA ASP A 92 -38.53 24.08 -20.25
C ASP A 92 -38.32 25.62 -20.31
#